data_AF-A0A943FRU6-F1
#
_entry.id   AF-A0A943FRU6-F1
#
_cell.length_a   1.000
_cell.length_b   1.000
_cell.length_c   1.000
_cell.angle_alpha   90.00
_cell.angle_beta   90.00
_cell.angle_gamma   90.00
#
_symmetry.space_group_name_H-M   'P 1'
#
loop_
_entity.id
_entity.type
_entity.pdbx_description
1 polymer ?
#
loop_
_entity_poly.entity_id
_entity_poly.type
_entity_poly.pdbx_seq_one_letter_code
_entity_poly.pdbx_strand_id
1 'polypeptide(L)'
;MAQDTALQVIELQQLPIIVERLHSVKADIERRTAEATSLICTEETYKSVKDVRAQLNKEFKEYEAQRTAIKSKILEPYKAFEQIYRECVTEPFQQADAELKQKITDVTSGIVAQKTESLMDYYGELVEVADIDWLDDLTYRPKVNMSDSLTSLKKQAKAFVDGIVADVAAIEGMDNAAEIMVEYRSNLDLPTAIKTVADRHKALEEQRRREEERRARQAEREAAAEKARAAVVAASAVDLPAPVQEPSELPEAGTQPEPQPELQPTPAAEPILMTRFYAKGTKAQLIGLKNYLEKEGIEYGNL
;
A
#
# COMPACT_ATOMS: atom_id res chain seq x y z
N MET A 1 17.22 14.34 49.10
CA MET A 1 16.00 15.17 49.18
C MET A 1 15.09 14.72 48.04
N ALA A 2 13.92 14.14 48.27
CA ALA A 2 13.29 13.77 49.55
C ALA A 2 13.76 12.38 50.06
N GLN A 3 13.02 11.77 50.98
CA GLN A 3 13.34 10.50 51.64
C GLN A 3 12.83 9.27 50.88
N ASP A 4 13.59 8.19 51.01
CA ASP A 4 13.14 6.81 50.88
C ASP A 4 11.92 6.60 51.79
N THR A 5 10.73 6.66 51.21
CA THR A 5 9.44 6.58 51.91
C THR A 5 8.79 5.29 51.47
N ALA A 6 8.90 4.26 52.32
CA ALA A 6 8.49 2.89 51.97
C ALA A 6 7.06 2.84 51.43
N LEU A 7 6.87 2.11 50.32
CA LEU A 7 5.63 2.02 49.56
C LEU A 7 4.55 1.16 50.25
N GLN A 8 4.12 1.59 51.44
CA GLN A 8 2.99 1.05 52.21
C GLN A 8 1.87 2.09 52.34
N VAL A 9 1.57 2.78 51.24
CA VAL A 9 0.43 3.71 51.13
C VAL A 9 -0.91 2.96 51.05
N ILE A 10 -0.87 1.66 50.73
CA ILE A 10 -2.02 0.78 50.53
C ILE A 10 -1.73 -0.54 51.27
N GLU A 11 -2.62 -0.95 52.17
CA GLU A 11 -2.50 -2.19 52.96
C GLU A 11 -3.86 -2.92 53.02
N LEU A 12 -3.84 -4.25 52.91
CA LEU A 12 -5.03 -5.09 53.05
C LEU A 12 -5.11 -5.67 54.47
N GLN A 13 -5.73 -4.94 55.39
CA GLN A 13 -5.75 -5.29 56.82
C GLN A 13 -6.59 -6.53 57.17
N GLN A 14 -7.62 -6.86 56.38
CA GLN A 14 -8.46 -8.03 56.61
C GLN A 14 -8.91 -8.68 55.29
N LEU A 15 -8.75 -10.00 55.19
CA LEU A 15 -9.32 -10.81 54.11
C LEU A 15 -10.82 -11.09 54.35
N PRO A 16 -11.66 -11.11 53.31
CA PRO A 16 -13.07 -11.47 53.44
C PRO A 16 -13.26 -12.89 53.99
N ILE A 17 -13.95 -13.00 55.12
CA ILE A 17 -14.25 -14.30 55.76
C ILE A 17 -15.55 -14.86 55.18
N ILE A 18 -15.45 -15.98 54.45
CA ILE A 18 -16.61 -16.70 53.90
C ILE A 18 -16.89 -17.92 54.79
N VAL A 19 -18.05 -17.94 55.46
CA VAL A 19 -18.53 -19.11 56.20
C VAL A 19 -19.33 -20.00 55.26
N GLU A 20 -18.76 -21.13 54.86
CA GLU A 20 -19.41 -22.12 54.00
C GLU A 20 -20.08 -23.25 54.81
N ARG A 21 -21.15 -23.84 54.27
CA ARG A 21 -21.81 -25.07 54.77
C ARG A 21 -22.28 -25.98 53.63
N LEU A 22 -21.65 -25.88 52.46
CA LEU A 22 -21.97 -26.67 51.26
C LEU A 22 -21.82 -28.18 51.54
N HIS A 23 -20.85 -28.55 52.39
CA HIS A 23 -20.68 -29.92 52.87
C HIS A 23 -21.92 -30.50 53.58
N SER A 24 -22.75 -29.70 54.25
CA SER A 24 -23.97 -30.21 54.91
C SER A 24 -25.17 -30.40 53.99
N VAL A 25 -25.14 -29.84 52.76
CA VAL A 25 -26.18 -30.04 51.74
C VAL A 25 -25.76 -30.98 50.61
N LYS A 26 -24.45 -31.23 50.45
CA LYS A 26 -23.87 -32.07 49.39
C LYS A 26 -24.61 -33.40 49.20
N ALA A 27 -24.77 -34.19 50.26
CA ALA A 27 -25.38 -35.52 50.17
C ALA A 27 -26.86 -35.50 49.78
N ASP A 28 -27.61 -34.44 50.13
CA ASP A 28 -28.99 -34.27 49.68
C ASP A 28 -29.07 -33.91 48.20
N ILE A 29 -28.18 -33.02 47.74
CA ILE A 29 -28.06 -32.62 46.33
C ILE A 29 -27.66 -33.82 45.47
N GLU A 30 -26.64 -34.59 45.87
CA GLU A 30 -26.19 -35.80 45.16
C GLU A 30 -27.32 -36.85 45.09
N ARG A 31 -28.03 -37.09 46.19
CA ARG A 31 -29.19 -37.97 46.22
C ARG A 31 -30.30 -37.52 45.27
N ARG A 32 -30.76 -36.27 45.39
CA ARG A 32 -31.94 -35.76 44.66
C ARG A 32 -31.65 -35.53 43.17
N THR A 33 -30.41 -35.24 42.81
CA THR A 33 -30.00 -35.21 41.39
C THR A 33 -29.93 -36.63 40.80
N ALA A 34 -29.42 -37.62 41.53
CA ALA A 34 -29.45 -39.03 41.11
C ALA A 34 -30.89 -39.57 40.97
N GLU A 35 -31.74 -39.34 41.98
CA GLU A 35 -33.18 -39.65 41.96
C GLU A 35 -33.84 -39.06 40.69
N ALA A 36 -33.63 -37.77 40.42
CA ALA A 36 -34.20 -37.10 39.23
C ALA A 36 -33.67 -37.63 37.89
N THR A 37 -32.39 -38.01 37.80
CA THR A 37 -31.84 -38.63 36.58
C THR A 37 -32.28 -40.07 36.36
N SER A 38 -32.79 -40.75 37.39
CA SER A 38 -33.34 -42.12 37.27
C SER A 38 -34.77 -42.18 36.71
N LEU A 39 -35.46 -41.03 36.60
CA LEU A 39 -36.86 -40.98 36.20
C LEU A 39 -37.06 -41.33 34.71
N ILE A 40 -37.79 -42.41 34.45
CA ILE A 40 -38.22 -42.79 33.11
C ILE A 40 -39.31 -41.82 32.62
N CYS A 41 -39.05 -41.15 31.50
CA CYS A 41 -39.97 -40.21 30.88
C CYS A 41 -40.85 -40.94 29.85
N THR A 42 -42.15 -41.06 30.13
CA THR A 42 -43.20 -41.53 29.23
C THR A 42 -44.25 -40.44 29.04
N GLU A 43 -45.26 -40.64 28.20
CA GLU A 43 -46.33 -39.64 28.01
C GLU A 43 -47.08 -39.33 29.31
N GLU A 44 -47.30 -40.35 30.16
CA GLU A 44 -47.95 -40.20 31.47
C GLU A 44 -47.04 -39.51 32.51
N THR A 45 -45.74 -39.82 32.54
CA THR A 45 -44.79 -39.24 33.51
C THR A 45 -44.17 -37.92 33.07
N TYR A 46 -44.32 -37.53 31.80
CA TYR A 46 -43.72 -36.32 31.21
C TYR A 46 -43.89 -35.07 32.09
N LYS A 47 -45.07 -34.88 32.67
CA LYS A 47 -45.37 -33.72 33.52
C LYS A 47 -44.57 -33.74 34.82
N SER A 48 -44.50 -34.85 35.54
CA SER A 48 -43.73 -34.93 36.80
C SER A 48 -42.23 -34.83 36.56
N VAL A 49 -41.71 -35.43 35.47
CA VAL A 49 -40.30 -35.27 35.07
C VAL A 49 -39.97 -33.81 34.74
N LYS A 50 -40.87 -33.10 34.05
CA LYS A 50 -40.75 -31.66 33.75
C LYS A 50 -40.77 -30.80 35.02
N ASP A 51 -41.64 -31.10 35.97
CA ASP A 51 -41.77 -30.35 37.21
C ASP A 51 -40.57 -30.58 38.16
N VAL A 52 -40.04 -31.82 38.24
CA VAL A 52 -38.78 -32.13 38.94
C VAL A 52 -37.60 -31.38 38.30
N ARG A 53 -37.50 -31.36 36.97
CA ARG A 53 -36.49 -30.56 36.25
C ARG A 53 -36.62 -29.07 36.57
N ALA A 54 -37.84 -28.53 36.66
CA ALA A 54 -38.05 -27.13 37.00
C ALA A 54 -37.58 -26.81 38.43
N GLN A 55 -37.87 -27.69 39.40
CA GLN A 55 -37.47 -27.50 40.79
C GLN A 55 -35.94 -27.55 40.99
N LEU A 56 -35.24 -28.53 40.38
CA LEU A 56 -33.76 -28.57 40.42
C LEU A 56 -33.13 -27.31 39.80
N ASN A 57 -33.68 -26.81 38.69
CA ASN A 57 -33.22 -25.56 38.07
C ASN A 57 -33.50 -24.32 38.94
N LYS A 58 -34.52 -24.35 39.80
CA LYS A 58 -34.81 -23.27 40.76
C LYS A 58 -33.77 -23.26 41.89
N GLU A 59 -33.55 -24.39 42.54
CA GLU A 59 -32.59 -24.52 43.64
C GLU A 59 -31.15 -24.23 43.20
N PHE A 60 -30.74 -24.71 42.03
CA PHE A 60 -29.44 -24.36 41.44
C PHE A 60 -29.27 -22.84 41.26
N LYS A 61 -30.30 -22.14 40.76
CA LYS A 61 -30.29 -20.67 40.64
C LYS A 61 -30.24 -19.96 41.99
N GLU A 62 -30.85 -20.52 43.02
CA GLU A 62 -30.80 -19.96 44.38
C GLU A 62 -29.39 -20.06 44.99
N TYR A 63 -28.68 -21.18 44.79
CA TYR A 63 -27.26 -21.29 45.16
C TYR A 63 -26.35 -20.37 44.34
N GLU A 64 -26.54 -20.30 43.02
CA GLU A 64 -25.78 -19.40 42.13
C GLU A 64 -25.99 -17.92 42.50
N ALA A 65 -27.22 -17.53 42.86
CA ALA A 65 -27.54 -16.19 43.34
C ALA A 65 -26.83 -15.87 44.66
N GLN A 66 -26.83 -16.80 45.63
CA GLN A 66 -26.10 -16.63 46.90
C GLN A 66 -24.60 -16.45 46.68
N ARG A 67 -23.96 -17.33 45.89
CA ARG A 67 -22.52 -17.21 45.55
C ARG A 67 -22.21 -15.87 44.88
N THR A 68 -23.08 -15.43 43.97
CA THR A 68 -22.88 -14.20 43.19
C THR A 68 -23.10 -12.94 44.05
N ALA A 69 -24.06 -12.96 44.98
CA ALA A 69 -24.26 -11.89 45.96
C ALA A 69 -23.06 -11.76 46.93
N ILE A 70 -22.49 -12.88 47.38
CA ILE A 70 -21.25 -12.88 48.19
C ILE A 70 -20.09 -12.29 47.38
N LYS A 71 -19.88 -12.73 46.14
CA LYS A 71 -18.85 -12.15 45.24
C LYS A 71 -19.04 -10.64 45.03
N SER A 72 -20.28 -10.17 44.89
CA SER A 72 -20.57 -8.75 44.73
C SER A 72 -20.16 -7.93 45.95
N LYS A 73 -20.55 -8.36 47.16
CA LYS A 73 -20.19 -7.69 48.43
C LYS A 73 -18.69 -7.69 48.71
N ILE A 74 -17.96 -8.69 48.22
CA ILE A 74 -16.49 -8.76 48.32
C ILE A 74 -15.81 -7.78 47.35
N LEU A 75 -16.35 -7.63 46.13
CA LEU A 75 -15.82 -6.70 45.12
C LEU A 75 -16.21 -5.24 45.36
N GLU A 76 -17.25 -4.97 46.13
CA GLU A 76 -17.73 -3.62 46.46
C GLU A 76 -16.65 -2.73 47.12
N PRO A 77 -16.01 -3.11 48.25
CA PRO A 77 -14.93 -2.31 48.83
C PRO A 77 -13.68 -2.26 47.94
N TYR A 78 -13.39 -3.32 47.17
CA TYR A 78 -12.28 -3.32 46.21
C TYR A 78 -12.49 -2.28 45.10
N LYS A 79 -13.71 -2.16 44.56
CA LYS A 79 -14.06 -1.17 43.53
C LYS A 79 -14.02 0.27 44.07
N ALA A 80 -14.45 0.48 45.31
CA ALA A 80 -14.34 1.78 45.96
C ALA A 80 -12.85 2.19 46.13
N PHE A 81 -12.00 1.24 46.54
CA PHE A 81 -10.54 1.42 46.54
C PHE A 81 -9.98 1.67 45.13
N GLU A 82 -10.39 0.89 44.12
CA GLU A 82 -9.94 1.01 42.73
C GLU A 82 -10.27 2.39 42.14
N GLN A 83 -11.45 2.95 42.46
CA GLN A 83 -11.81 4.31 42.10
C GLN A 83 -10.88 5.34 42.75
N ILE A 84 -10.66 5.25 44.07
CA ILE A 84 -9.76 6.18 44.80
C ILE A 84 -8.32 6.07 44.29
N TYR A 85 -7.83 4.85 44.00
CA TYR A 85 -6.52 4.63 43.39
C TYR A 85 -6.44 5.23 41.98
N ARG A 86 -7.53 5.16 41.21
CA ARG A 86 -7.60 5.77 39.89
C ARG A 86 -7.50 7.30 39.99
N GLU A 87 -8.32 7.92 40.81
CA GLU A 87 -8.39 9.37 41.02
C GLU A 87 -7.09 9.94 41.65
N CYS A 88 -6.50 9.26 42.64
CA CYS A 88 -5.33 9.76 43.37
C CYS A 88 -3.98 9.36 42.77
N VAL A 89 -3.90 8.29 41.97
CA VAL A 89 -2.62 7.77 41.43
C VAL A 89 -2.64 7.64 39.92
N THR A 90 -3.65 6.97 39.35
CA THR A 90 -3.62 6.64 37.91
C THR A 90 -3.77 7.87 37.03
N GLU A 91 -4.79 8.69 37.29
CA GLU A 91 -5.11 9.85 36.45
C GLU A 91 -4.08 11.00 36.57
N PRO A 92 -3.59 11.37 37.76
CA PRO A 92 -2.54 12.38 37.88
C PRO A 92 -1.23 12.00 37.16
N PHE A 93 -0.81 10.74 37.24
CA PHE A 93 0.39 10.28 36.52
C PHE A 93 0.16 10.18 35.01
N GLN A 94 -1.02 9.73 34.55
CA GLN A 94 -1.35 9.69 33.12
C GLN A 94 -1.47 11.09 32.51
N GLN A 95 -2.06 12.06 33.23
CA GLN A 95 -2.10 13.46 32.79
C GLN A 95 -0.67 14.04 32.75
N ALA A 96 0.14 13.80 33.78
CA ALA A 96 1.51 14.31 33.82
C ALA A 96 2.37 13.75 32.67
N ASP A 97 2.29 12.45 32.36
CA ASP A 97 2.98 11.86 31.20
C ASP A 97 2.52 12.50 29.89
N ALA A 98 1.20 12.61 29.66
CA ALA A 98 0.65 13.22 28.46
C ALA A 98 1.08 14.69 28.29
N GLU A 99 1.03 15.48 29.36
CA GLU A 99 1.49 16.87 29.35
C GLU A 99 3.00 17.00 29.12
N LEU A 100 3.83 16.17 29.76
CA LEU A 100 5.29 16.20 29.57
C LEU A 100 5.66 15.77 28.15
N LYS A 101 5.00 14.74 27.62
CA LYS A 101 5.16 14.28 26.24
C LYS A 101 4.77 15.36 25.22
N GLN A 102 3.71 16.12 25.48
CA GLN A 102 3.34 17.26 24.64
C GLN A 102 4.42 18.35 24.69
N LYS A 103 4.81 18.78 25.91
CA LYS A 103 5.85 19.81 26.11
C LYS A 103 7.20 19.43 25.45
N ILE A 104 7.58 18.16 25.50
CA ILE A 104 8.75 17.62 24.78
C ILE A 104 8.57 17.71 23.26
N THR A 105 7.36 17.38 22.76
CA THR A 105 7.04 17.43 21.32
C THR A 105 7.04 18.86 20.79
N ASP A 106 6.49 19.82 21.54
CA ASP A 106 6.44 21.25 21.16
C ASP A 106 7.86 21.83 21.06
N VAL A 107 8.70 21.61 22.08
CA VAL A 107 10.10 22.07 22.07
C VAL A 107 10.92 21.37 20.98
N THR A 108 10.73 20.07 20.79
CA THR A 108 11.42 19.28 19.75
C THR A 108 11.06 19.75 18.34
N SER A 109 9.77 19.95 18.06
CA SER A 109 9.31 20.40 16.75
C SER A 109 9.70 21.86 16.48
N GLY A 110 9.68 22.74 17.48
CA GLY A 110 10.19 24.11 17.37
C GLY A 110 11.69 24.18 17.03
N ILE A 111 12.53 23.38 17.70
CA ILE A 111 13.98 23.33 17.43
C ILE A 111 14.26 22.74 16.04
N VAL A 112 13.52 21.70 15.62
CA VAL A 112 13.64 21.16 14.26
C VAL A 112 13.20 22.20 13.22
N ALA A 113 12.08 22.91 13.44
CA ALA A 113 11.60 23.95 12.54
C ALA A 113 12.62 25.09 12.37
N GLN A 114 13.18 25.63 13.47
CA GLN A 114 14.23 26.66 13.42
C GLN A 114 15.49 26.18 12.68
N LYS A 115 15.91 24.91 12.88
CA LYS A 115 17.02 24.32 12.12
C LYS A 115 16.70 24.14 10.64
N THR A 116 15.45 23.86 10.28
CA THR A 116 15.00 23.77 8.89
C THR A 116 14.94 25.15 8.24
N GLU A 117 14.39 26.15 8.92
CA GLU A 117 14.35 27.57 8.50
C GLU A 117 15.76 28.08 8.20
N SER A 118 16.66 28.08 9.19
CA SER A 118 18.07 28.49 9.03
C SER A 118 18.94 27.60 8.11
N LEU A 119 18.37 26.50 7.59
CA LEU A 119 18.96 25.66 6.55
C LEU A 119 18.40 26.02 5.18
N MET A 120 17.10 26.32 5.06
CA MET A 120 16.47 26.77 3.82
C MET A 120 16.90 28.19 3.45
N ASP A 121 17.05 29.10 4.42
CA ASP A 121 17.64 30.44 4.18
C ASP A 121 19.00 30.32 3.45
N TYR A 122 19.84 29.40 3.93
CA TYR A 122 21.16 29.11 3.37
C TYR A 122 21.12 28.30 2.06
N TYR A 123 20.06 27.52 1.85
CA TYR A 123 19.84 26.88 0.57
C TYR A 123 19.45 27.93 -0.48
N GLY A 124 18.60 28.91 -0.13
CA GLY A 124 18.30 30.08 -0.96
C GLY A 124 19.56 30.86 -1.35
N GLU A 125 20.41 31.20 -0.37
CA GLU A 125 21.73 31.81 -0.62
C GLU A 125 22.59 31.02 -1.64
N LEU A 126 22.50 29.69 -1.64
CA LEU A 126 23.24 28.84 -2.58
C LEU A 126 22.57 28.76 -3.96
N VAL A 127 21.24 28.80 -4.03
CA VAL A 127 20.47 28.78 -5.28
C VAL A 127 20.64 30.10 -6.03
N GLU A 128 20.57 31.25 -5.34
CA GLU A 128 20.85 32.57 -5.93
C GLU A 128 22.27 32.66 -6.52
N VAL A 129 23.25 31.99 -5.89
CA VAL A 129 24.64 31.92 -6.38
C VAL A 129 24.84 30.90 -7.50
N ALA A 130 23.94 29.92 -7.64
CA ALA A 130 23.99 28.92 -8.71
C ALA A 130 23.39 29.41 -10.04
N ASP A 131 22.45 30.37 -10.00
CA ASP A 131 21.77 30.97 -11.16
C ASP A 131 21.10 29.93 -12.10
N ILE A 132 20.40 28.95 -11.50
CA ILE A 132 19.74 27.86 -12.21
C ILE A 132 18.21 28.08 -12.25
N ASP A 133 17.66 28.29 -13.45
CA ASP A 133 16.28 28.77 -13.73
C ASP A 133 15.12 27.98 -13.09
N TRP A 134 15.39 26.73 -12.70
CA TRP A 134 14.43 25.74 -12.23
C TRP A 134 14.73 25.18 -10.84
N LEU A 135 15.86 25.56 -10.25
CA LEU A 135 16.27 25.08 -8.94
C LEU A 135 15.56 25.91 -7.87
N ASP A 136 14.77 25.27 -7.02
CA ASP A 136 13.85 25.97 -6.12
C ASP A 136 13.73 25.34 -4.73
N ASP A 137 13.04 26.05 -3.84
CA ASP A 137 12.66 25.57 -2.49
C ASP A 137 11.86 24.26 -2.49
N LEU A 138 11.33 23.79 -3.64
CA LEU A 138 10.66 22.49 -3.75
C LEU A 138 11.63 21.34 -4.01
N THR A 139 12.73 21.64 -4.70
CA THR A 139 13.76 20.69 -5.13
C THR A 139 14.57 20.12 -3.95
N TYR A 140 14.89 20.93 -2.94
CA TYR A 140 15.59 20.44 -1.74
C TYR A 140 14.64 20.00 -0.61
N ARG A 141 14.85 18.79 -0.08
CA ARG A 141 14.00 18.17 0.96
C ARG A 141 14.84 17.56 2.09
N PRO A 142 15.52 18.39 2.91
CA PRO A 142 16.39 17.92 3.98
C PRO A 142 15.60 17.27 5.12
N LYS A 143 16.03 16.07 5.56
CA LYS A 143 15.52 15.44 6.79
C LYS A 143 16.31 15.97 7.99
N VAL A 144 15.77 16.99 8.66
CA VAL A 144 16.37 17.60 9.85
C VAL A 144 15.91 16.87 11.13
N ASN A 145 16.86 16.51 12.00
CA ASN A 145 16.61 15.85 13.29
C ASN A 145 17.22 16.66 14.45
N MET A 146 16.80 16.37 15.69
CA MET A 146 17.29 17.05 16.90
C MET A 146 18.81 16.92 17.11
N SER A 147 19.38 15.76 16.75
CA SER A 147 20.81 15.45 16.82
C SER A 147 21.69 16.29 15.91
N ASP A 148 21.12 16.84 14.83
CA ASP A 148 21.93 17.25 13.69
C ASP A 148 22.47 18.67 13.89
N SER A 149 23.76 18.88 13.60
CA SER A 149 24.36 20.21 13.69
C SER A 149 23.97 21.07 12.48
N LEU A 150 23.77 22.37 12.69
CA LEU A 150 23.52 23.31 11.58
C LEU A 150 24.67 23.23 10.55
N THR A 151 25.91 23.08 11.01
CA THR A 151 27.11 22.94 10.16
C THR A 151 27.08 21.70 9.26
N SER A 152 26.66 20.54 9.79
CA SER A 152 26.53 19.31 8.99
C SER A 152 25.39 19.41 7.97
N LEU A 153 24.28 20.04 8.36
CA LEU A 153 23.14 20.28 7.47
C LEU A 153 23.51 21.26 6.34
N LYS A 154 24.12 22.41 6.66
CA LYS A 154 24.60 23.37 5.65
C LYS A 154 25.64 22.74 4.72
N LYS A 155 26.55 21.89 5.23
CA LYS A 155 27.47 21.12 4.37
C LYS A 155 26.73 20.18 3.41
N GLN A 156 25.64 19.54 3.85
CA GLN A 156 24.82 18.69 2.99
C GLN A 156 24.07 19.49 1.93
N ALA A 157 23.50 20.64 2.27
CA ALA A 157 22.85 21.55 1.33
C ALA A 157 23.83 22.05 0.26
N LYS A 158 25.04 22.47 0.67
CA LYS A 158 26.08 22.87 -0.29
C LYS A 158 26.49 21.72 -1.21
N ALA A 159 26.75 20.53 -0.68
CA ALA A 159 27.13 19.38 -1.50
C ALA A 159 26.04 18.96 -2.50
N PHE A 160 24.76 19.21 -2.19
CA PHE A 160 23.64 18.98 -3.11
C PHE A 160 23.61 20.00 -4.25
N VAL A 161 23.72 21.30 -3.95
CA VAL A 161 23.77 22.36 -4.99
C VAL A 161 25.05 22.24 -5.84
N ASP A 162 26.20 22.00 -5.22
CA ASP A 162 27.48 21.78 -5.92
C ASP A 162 27.40 20.60 -6.91
N GLY A 163 26.66 19.54 -6.56
CA GLY A 163 26.41 18.41 -7.44
C GLY A 163 25.54 18.80 -8.65
N ILE A 164 24.43 19.49 -8.43
CA ILE A 164 23.53 19.94 -9.50
C ILE A 164 24.26 20.90 -10.46
N VAL A 165 25.06 21.85 -9.94
CA VAL A 165 25.88 22.76 -10.76
C VAL A 165 26.89 21.98 -11.62
N ALA A 166 27.54 20.96 -11.05
CA ALA A 166 28.47 20.11 -11.79
C ALA A 166 27.79 19.24 -12.85
N ASP A 167 26.62 18.66 -12.56
CA ASP A 167 25.83 17.87 -13.50
C ASP A 167 25.30 18.73 -14.64
N VAL A 168 24.77 19.94 -14.36
CA VAL A 168 24.29 20.88 -15.38
C VAL A 168 25.42 21.27 -16.33
N ALA A 169 26.58 21.67 -15.81
CA ALA A 169 27.77 21.99 -16.61
C ALA A 169 28.32 20.78 -17.40
N ALA A 170 28.09 19.55 -16.91
CA ALA A 170 28.42 18.34 -17.66
C ALA A 170 27.43 18.09 -18.81
N ILE A 171 26.12 18.27 -18.59
CA ILE A 171 25.07 18.11 -19.62
C ILE A 171 25.28 19.10 -20.78
N GLU A 172 25.67 20.34 -20.51
CA GLU A 172 25.96 21.34 -21.55
C GLU A 172 27.05 20.91 -22.54
N GLY A 173 27.95 20.01 -22.13
CA GLY A 173 29.00 19.44 -22.97
C GLY A 173 28.62 18.15 -23.72
N MET A 174 27.37 17.69 -23.65
CA MET A 174 26.92 16.40 -24.21
C MET A 174 26.09 16.55 -25.49
N ASP A 175 26.20 15.57 -26.38
CA ASP A 175 25.22 15.36 -27.44
C ASP A 175 23.81 15.18 -26.83
N ASN A 176 22.79 15.75 -27.47
CA ASN A 176 21.40 15.75 -26.99
C ASN A 176 21.17 16.42 -25.61
N ALA A 177 22.06 17.33 -25.18
CA ALA A 177 22.00 18.08 -23.92
C ALA A 177 20.58 18.52 -23.49
N ALA A 178 19.79 19.08 -24.41
CA ALA A 178 18.43 19.56 -24.13
C ALA A 178 17.45 18.45 -23.72
N GLU A 179 17.54 17.25 -24.29
CA GLU A 179 16.73 16.10 -23.86
C GLU A 179 17.23 15.56 -22.51
N ILE A 180 18.55 15.46 -22.33
CA ILE A 180 19.17 14.95 -21.09
C ILE A 180 18.80 15.88 -19.92
N MET A 181 18.79 17.20 -20.12
CA MET A 181 18.36 18.18 -19.14
C MET A 181 16.90 18.00 -18.71
N VAL A 182 15.99 17.68 -19.64
CA VAL A 182 14.57 17.44 -19.33
C VAL A 182 14.40 16.17 -18.48
N GLU A 183 15.08 15.08 -18.82
CA GLU A 183 15.07 13.86 -17.99
C GLU A 183 15.70 14.12 -16.61
N TYR A 184 16.84 14.82 -16.56
CA TYR A 184 17.56 15.12 -15.31
C TYR A 184 16.73 15.96 -14.33
N ARG A 185 16.05 17.01 -14.81
CA ARG A 185 15.14 17.84 -13.97
C ARG A 185 14.03 17.03 -13.27
N SER A 186 13.72 15.80 -13.72
CA SER A 186 12.69 14.95 -13.11
C SER A 186 13.15 14.15 -11.87
N ASN A 187 14.46 13.86 -11.75
CA ASN A 187 14.97 12.89 -10.79
C ASN A 187 16.34 13.23 -10.17
N LEU A 188 17.08 14.18 -10.74
CA LEU A 188 18.45 14.56 -10.38
C LEU A 188 19.47 13.41 -10.46
N ASP A 189 19.25 12.44 -11.35
CA ASP A 189 20.19 11.34 -11.62
C ASP A 189 20.71 11.41 -13.06
N LEU A 190 21.88 12.05 -13.22
CA LEU A 190 22.54 12.22 -14.51
C LEU A 190 22.81 10.89 -15.25
N PRO A 191 23.25 9.79 -14.58
CA PRO A 191 23.43 8.50 -15.26
C PRO A 191 22.14 7.95 -15.88
N THR A 192 21.01 8.03 -15.18
CA THR A 192 19.70 7.58 -15.69
C THR A 192 19.16 8.49 -16.78
N ALA A 193 19.37 9.81 -16.68
CA ALA A 193 19.00 10.77 -17.71
C ALA A 193 19.73 10.48 -19.04
N ILE A 194 21.07 10.38 -19.00
CA ILE A 194 21.91 10.05 -20.18
C ILE A 194 21.46 8.71 -20.79
N LYS A 195 21.31 7.66 -19.95
CA LYS A 195 20.91 6.33 -20.41
C LYS A 195 19.54 6.35 -21.09
N THR A 196 18.57 7.05 -20.52
CA THR A 196 17.19 7.13 -21.04
C THR A 196 17.13 7.79 -22.42
N VAL A 197 17.87 8.89 -22.62
CA VAL A 197 17.97 9.54 -23.93
C VAL A 197 18.73 8.68 -24.94
N ALA A 198 19.85 8.05 -24.54
CA ALA A 198 20.62 7.18 -25.42
C ALA A 198 19.83 5.94 -25.89
N ASP A 199 19.10 5.26 -24.98
CA ASP A 199 18.25 4.13 -25.33
C ASP A 199 17.07 4.56 -26.25
N ARG A 200 16.48 5.73 -26.00
CA ARG A 200 15.43 6.33 -26.85
C ARG A 200 15.92 6.62 -28.26
N HIS A 201 17.07 7.27 -28.40
CA HIS A 201 17.66 7.62 -29.70
C HIS A 201 18.01 6.36 -30.50
N LYS A 202 18.67 5.38 -29.85
CA LYS A 202 19.00 4.08 -30.44
C LYS A 202 17.77 3.30 -30.92
N ALA A 203 16.66 3.35 -30.17
CA ALA A 203 15.40 2.73 -30.58
C ALA A 203 14.79 3.40 -31.82
N LEU A 204 14.83 4.74 -31.89
CA LEU A 204 14.36 5.51 -33.04
C LEU A 204 15.22 5.28 -34.29
N GLU A 205 16.54 5.20 -34.15
CA GLU A 205 17.46 4.84 -35.25
C GLU A 205 17.19 3.43 -35.78
N GLU A 206 17.03 2.44 -34.89
CA GLU A 206 16.72 1.09 -35.33
C GLU A 206 15.35 0.98 -36.00
N GLN A 207 14.34 1.72 -35.52
CA GLN A 207 13.04 1.81 -36.21
C GLN A 207 13.21 2.39 -37.62
N ARG A 208 13.90 3.52 -37.78
CA ARG A 208 14.16 4.15 -39.09
C ARG A 208 14.85 3.18 -40.05
N ARG A 209 15.90 2.47 -39.59
CA ARG A 209 16.60 1.45 -40.39
C ARG A 209 15.66 0.33 -40.83
N ARG A 210 14.81 -0.21 -39.94
CA ARG A 210 13.81 -1.24 -40.28
C ARG A 210 12.78 -0.75 -41.30
N GLU A 211 12.35 0.51 -41.20
CA GLU A 211 11.42 1.13 -42.16
C GLU A 211 12.07 1.44 -43.52
N GLU A 212 13.36 1.78 -43.55
CA GLU A 212 14.14 1.95 -44.78
C GLU A 212 14.40 0.62 -45.48
N GLU A 213 14.81 -0.43 -44.74
CA GLU A 213 14.89 -1.79 -45.27
C GLU A 213 13.55 -2.28 -45.83
N ARG A 214 12.43 -2.00 -45.13
CA ARG A 214 11.10 -2.36 -45.61
C ARG A 214 10.74 -1.63 -46.91
N ARG A 215 11.02 -0.33 -47.01
CA ARG A 215 10.80 0.48 -48.22
C ARG A 215 11.68 0.02 -49.38
N ALA A 216 12.96 -0.27 -49.14
CA ALA A 216 13.89 -0.77 -50.15
C ALA A 216 13.44 -2.13 -50.72
N ARG A 217 13.12 -3.10 -49.85
CA ARG A 217 12.60 -4.42 -50.26
C ARG A 217 11.24 -4.32 -50.96
N GLN A 218 10.41 -3.33 -50.64
CA GLN A 218 9.16 -3.07 -51.35
C GLN A 218 9.43 -2.54 -52.76
N ALA A 219 10.26 -1.51 -52.91
CA ALA A 219 10.63 -0.95 -54.22
C ALA A 219 11.33 -1.98 -55.13
N GLU A 220 12.20 -2.84 -54.57
CA GLU A 220 12.82 -3.95 -55.30
C GLU A 220 11.78 -4.95 -55.81
N ARG A 221 10.80 -5.34 -54.97
CA ARG A 221 9.69 -6.22 -55.38
C ARG A 221 8.79 -5.60 -56.43
N GLU A 222 8.51 -4.30 -56.33
CA GLU A 222 7.71 -3.56 -57.31
C GLU A 222 8.44 -3.49 -58.67
N ALA A 223 9.73 -3.15 -58.69
CA ALA A 223 10.55 -3.16 -59.90
C ALA A 223 10.76 -4.57 -60.49
N ALA A 224 10.83 -5.61 -59.66
CA ALA A 224 10.86 -7.00 -60.11
C ALA A 224 9.51 -7.44 -60.70
N ALA A 225 8.40 -7.04 -60.10
CA ALA A 225 7.05 -7.31 -60.60
C ALA A 225 6.75 -6.56 -61.90
N GLU A 226 7.27 -5.33 -62.07
CA GLU A 226 7.20 -4.59 -63.34
C GLU A 226 7.98 -5.31 -64.44
N LYS A 227 9.23 -5.71 -64.18
CA LYS A 227 10.04 -6.51 -65.12
C LYS A 227 9.38 -7.84 -65.47
N ALA A 228 8.77 -8.53 -64.49
CA ALA A 228 8.02 -9.75 -64.73
C ALA A 228 6.77 -9.51 -65.59
N ARG A 229 6.02 -8.42 -65.35
CA ARG A 229 4.88 -8.02 -66.19
C ARG A 229 5.32 -7.70 -67.62
N ALA A 230 6.41 -6.95 -67.80
CA ALA A 230 6.98 -6.65 -69.10
C ALA A 230 7.42 -7.94 -69.84
N ALA A 231 8.04 -8.89 -69.14
CA ALA A 231 8.41 -10.18 -69.69
C ALA A 231 7.19 -11.05 -70.08
N VAL A 232 6.13 -11.05 -69.27
CA VAL A 232 4.87 -11.76 -69.60
C VAL A 232 4.17 -11.12 -70.80
N VAL A 233 4.12 -9.79 -70.88
CA VAL A 233 3.58 -9.09 -72.07
C VAL A 233 4.40 -9.38 -73.32
N ALA A 234 5.73 -9.44 -73.22
CA ALA A 234 6.61 -9.84 -74.33
C ALA A 234 6.43 -11.31 -74.73
N ALA A 235 6.21 -12.22 -73.78
CA ALA A 235 5.94 -13.63 -74.06
C ALA A 235 4.54 -13.85 -74.67
N SER A 236 3.53 -13.08 -74.24
CA SER A 236 2.17 -13.11 -74.80
C SER A 236 2.08 -12.52 -76.22
N ALA A 237 3.17 -12.01 -76.78
CA ALA A 237 3.24 -11.59 -78.18
C ALA A 237 3.55 -12.76 -79.15
N VAL A 238 3.64 -14.01 -78.67
CA VAL A 238 3.93 -15.19 -79.50
C VAL A 238 2.85 -16.27 -79.37
N ASP A 239 1.91 -16.18 -80.31
CA ASP A 239 1.00 -17.21 -80.84
C ASP A 239 -0.11 -17.83 -79.96
N LEU A 240 -1.35 -17.61 -80.42
CA LEU A 240 -2.56 -18.37 -80.09
C LEU A 240 -3.09 -19.01 -81.38
N PRO A 241 -3.20 -20.35 -81.45
CA PRO A 241 -4.08 -21.01 -82.42
C PRO A 241 -5.23 -21.78 -81.74
N ALA A 242 -6.39 -21.81 -82.41
CA ALA A 242 -7.61 -22.55 -82.03
C ALA A 242 -8.53 -22.71 -83.26
N PRO A 243 -9.65 -23.47 -83.22
CA PRO A 243 -10.07 -24.54 -82.30
C PRO A 243 -9.84 -25.93 -82.99
N VAL A 244 -10.62 -27.03 -82.96
CA VAL A 244 -11.96 -27.44 -82.46
C VAL A 244 -11.99 -28.97 -82.26
N GLN A 245 -12.64 -29.50 -81.20
CA GLN A 245 -13.59 -30.65 -81.24
C GLN A 245 -14.08 -31.07 -79.82
N GLU A 246 -15.36 -31.45 -79.73
CA GLU A 246 -16.06 -32.10 -78.60
C GLU A 246 -16.10 -33.65 -78.82
N PRO A 247 -16.66 -34.53 -77.94
CA PRO A 247 -17.43 -34.31 -76.69
C PRO A 247 -17.10 -35.22 -75.47
N SER A 248 -17.75 -34.96 -74.32
CA SER A 248 -17.95 -35.84 -73.14
C SER A 248 -16.70 -36.32 -72.36
N GLU A 249 -16.75 -36.73 -71.08
CA GLU A 249 -17.87 -36.93 -70.14
C GLU A 249 -17.46 -36.62 -68.66
N LEU A 250 -18.40 -36.70 -67.72
CA LEU A 250 -18.25 -36.57 -66.24
C LEU A 250 -17.58 -37.83 -65.61
N PRO A 251 -17.07 -37.84 -64.34
CA PRO A 251 -17.62 -37.15 -63.17
C PRO A 251 -16.62 -36.56 -62.11
N GLU A 252 -17.21 -36.09 -61.01
CA GLU A 252 -16.76 -35.74 -59.63
C GLU A 252 -15.33 -36.15 -59.15
N ALA A 253 -14.69 -35.51 -58.16
CA ALA A 253 -15.19 -34.81 -56.96
C ALA A 253 -14.13 -33.89 -56.31
N GLY A 254 -14.51 -33.03 -55.33
CA GLY A 254 -13.58 -32.57 -54.27
C GLY A 254 -13.51 -31.07 -53.94
N THR A 255 -14.24 -30.69 -52.89
CA THR A 255 -13.92 -29.70 -51.82
C THR A 255 -12.45 -29.23 -51.65
N GLN A 256 -12.13 -28.05 -51.09
CA GLN A 256 -12.90 -26.88 -50.59
C GLN A 256 -11.89 -25.77 -50.18
N PRO A 257 -12.21 -24.46 -50.27
CA PRO A 257 -11.36 -23.41 -49.70
C PRO A 257 -11.50 -23.31 -48.17
N GLU A 258 -10.38 -23.30 -47.44
CA GLU A 258 -10.34 -23.11 -45.98
C GLU A 258 -9.92 -21.66 -45.63
N PRO A 259 -10.65 -20.95 -44.76
CA PRO A 259 -10.32 -19.57 -44.38
C PRO A 259 -9.30 -19.51 -43.24
N GLN A 260 -8.40 -18.52 -43.28
CA GLN A 260 -7.61 -18.10 -42.11
C GLN A 260 -7.93 -16.64 -41.74
N PRO A 261 -7.83 -16.26 -40.45
CA PRO A 261 -8.63 -15.17 -39.91
C PRO A 261 -8.04 -13.77 -40.16
N GLU A 262 -8.92 -12.78 -40.30
CA GLU A 262 -8.54 -11.37 -40.12
C GLU A 262 -8.11 -11.14 -38.67
N LEU A 263 -6.84 -10.81 -38.46
CA LEU A 263 -6.37 -10.29 -37.19
C LEU A 263 -6.88 -8.85 -37.04
N GLN A 264 -7.76 -8.66 -36.05
CA GLN A 264 -8.28 -7.35 -35.68
C GLN A 264 -7.13 -6.42 -35.25
N PRO A 265 -7.19 -5.11 -35.55
CA PRO A 265 -6.16 -4.17 -35.12
C PRO A 265 -6.20 -4.00 -33.60
N THR A 266 -5.15 -4.44 -32.92
CA THR A 266 -4.94 -4.17 -31.49
C THR A 266 -4.91 -2.66 -31.26
N PRO A 267 -5.67 -2.09 -30.30
CA PRO A 267 -5.53 -0.68 -29.95
C PRO A 267 -4.10 -0.35 -29.53
N ALA A 268 -3.58 0.79 -29.99
CA ALA A 268 -2.30 1.30 -29.52
C ALA A 268 -2.45 1.66 -28.02
N ALA A 269 -1.59 1.11 -27.18
CA ALA A 269 -1.56 1.45 -25.76
C ALA A 269 -1.10 2.90 -25.59
N GLU A 270 -1.78 3.67 -24.76
CA GLU A 270 -1.38 5.03 -24.39
C GLU A 270 -0.04 5.00 -23.62
N PRO A 271 0.83 6.01 -23.79
CA PRO A 271 2.12 6.03 -23.12
C PRO A 271 1.95 6.17 -21.60
N ILE A 272 2.58 5.27 -20.83
CA ILE A 272 2.57 5.33 -19.37
C ILE A 272 3.37 6.56 -18.92
N LEU A 273 2.68 7.52 -18.29
CA LEU A 273 3.28 8.73 -17.73
C LEU A 273 3.45 8.57 -16.21
N MET A 274 4.69 8.72 -15.73
CA MET A 274 5.00 8.68 -14.30
C MET A 274 5.16 10.11 -13.75
N THR A 275 4.61 10.37 -12.56
CA THR A 275 4.77 11.66 -11.86
C THR A 275 4.81 11.47 -10.34
N ARG A 276 5.49 12.36 -9.63
CA ARG A 276 5.63 12.35 -8.17
C ARG A 276 4.82 13.51 -7.58
N PHE A 277 3.90 13.20 -6.66
CA PHE A 277 3.08 14.19 -5.96
C PHE A 277 2.93 13.85 -4.48
N TYR A 278 2.63 14.86 -3.66
CA TYR A 278 2.38 14.70 -2.22
C TYR A 278 0.94 15.08 -1.88
N ALA A 279 0.27 14.25 -1.07
CA ALA A 279 -1.08 14.47 -0.59
C ALA A 279 -1.10 14.70 0.93
N LYS A 280 -1.70 15.81 1.36
CA LYS A 280 -1.91 16.15 2.78
C LYS A 280 -3.40 16.08 3.11
N GLY A 281 -3.78 15.30 4.11
CA GLY A 281 -5.17 15.14 4.53
C GLY A 281 -5.32 14.32 5.80
N THR A 282 -6.56 14.20 6.27
CA THR A 282 -6.92 13.28 7.36
C THR A 282 -6.73 11.82 6.95
N LYS A 283 -6.63 10.91 7.94
CA LYS A 283 -6.51 9.47 7.70
C LYS A 283 -7.60 8.92 6.77
N ALA A 284 -8.84 9.43 6.87
CA ALA A 284 -9.95 9.04 6.01
C ALA A 284 -9.75 9.48 4.55
N GLN A 285 -9.27 10.71 4.33
CA GLN A 285 -8.98 11.24 2.98
C GLN A 285 -7.82 10.49 2.32
N LEU A 286 -6.76 10.16 3.06
CA LEU A 286 -5.61 9.40 2.53
C LEU A 286 -5.98 7.95 2.20
N ILE A 287 -6.87 7.31 2.98
CA ILE A 287 -7.44 6.00 2.64
C ILE A 287 -8.32 6.10 1.39
N GLY A 288 -9.15 7.14 1.27
CA GLY A 288 -9.96 7.39 0.08
C GLY A 288 -9.12 7.55 -1.19
N LEU A 289 -8.02 8.31 -1.11
CA LEU A 289 -7.07 8.50 -2.20
C LEU A 289 -6.38 7.18 -2.60
N LYS A 290 -5.92 6.38 -1.62
CA LYS A 290 -5.35 5.05 -1.86
C LYS A 290 -6.31 4.15 -2.64
N ASN A 291 -7.56 4.06 -2.16
CA ASN A 291 -8.60 3.24 -2.78
C ASN A 291 -8.97 3.71 -4.20
N TYR A 292 -8.86 5.02 -4.48
CA TYR A 292 -9.06 5.57 -5.82
C TYR A 292 -7.95 5.13 -6.78
N LEU A 293 -6.69 5.28 -6.38
CA LEU A 293 -5.53 4.86 -7.19
C LEU A 293 -5.60 3.36 -7.52
N GLU A 294 -5.94 2.52 -6.53
CA GLU A 294 -6.13 1.08 -6.73
C GLU A 294 -7.32 0.74 -7.64
N LYS A 295 -8.40 1.52 -7.62
CA LYS A 295 -9.58 1.31 -8.47
C LYS A 295 -9.30 1.67 -9.93
N GLU A 296 -8.60 2.77 -10.20
CA GLU A 296 -8.29 3.22 -11.56
C GLU A 296 -7.02 2.54 -12.14
N GLY A 297 -6.41 1.58 -11.41
CA GLY A 297 -5.23 0.83 -11.87
C GLY A 297 -3.92 1.63 -11.87
N ILE A 298 -3.85 2.71 -11.09
CA ILE A 298 -2.70 3.62 -11.03
C ILE A 298 -1.69 3.09 -10.01
N GLU A 299 -0.48 2.76 -10.46
CA GLU A 299 0.62 2.36 -9.57
C GLU A 299 1.06 3.54 -8.69
N TYR A 300 1.30 3.29 -7.40
CA TYR A 300 1.68 4.31 -6.43
C TYR A 300 2.62 3.76 -5.35
N GLY A 301 3.61 4.57 -4.96
CA GLY A 301 4.59 4.21 -3.94
C GLY A 301 5.85 5.08 -4.05
N ASN A 302 6.85 4.77 -3.22
CA ASN A 302 8.21 5.23 -3.44
C ASN A 302 8.96 4.14 -4.22
N LEU A 303 9.45 4.49 -5.42
CA LEU A 303 10.64 3.88 -6.02
C LEU A 303 11.87 4.63 -5.51
#